data_AF-A0A5C7LRC2-F1
#
_entry.id   AF-A0A5C7LRC2-F1
#
_cell.length_a   1.000
_cell.length_b   1.000
_cell.length_c   1.000
_cell.angle_alpha   90.00
_cell.angle_beta   90.00
_cell.angle_gamma   90.00
#
_symmetry.space_group_name_H-M   'P 1'
#
loop_
_entity.id
_entity.type
_entity.pdbx_description
1 polymer ?
#
loop_
_entity_poly.entity_id
_entity_poly.type
_entity_poly.pdbx_seq_one_letter_code
_entity_poly.pdbx_strand_id
1 'polypeptide(L)'
;MNVTDLDSKLARGMDAQSGEGNEITLSTGVVLIAKPANPTMLIRAMTLHRRPDPPTVHVEAMGRYMENPDDPDYISRVKNWEMSYSSTLLNVLIAQGTELKSVPKGMEGPHPKGDKRPAWIADYQSFGFPVVPDSPTWRYMTWIMFKAAPLDTDIKLIQSKVQALSGVKEADVRDAENFPASN
;
A
#
# COMPACT_ATOMS: atom_id res chain seq x y z
N MET A 1 32.47 -12.96 -14.04
CA MET A 1 31.01 -13.17 -13.94
C MET A 1 30.36 -12.17 -14.88
N ASN A 2 29.70 -12.65 -15.94
CA ASN A 2 29.00 -11.79 -16.89
C ASN A 2 27.67 -11.33 -16.27
N VAL A 3 27.49 -10.02 -16.18
CA VAL A 3 26.29 -9.36 -15.62
C VAL A 3 25.00 -9.84 -16.31
N THR A 4 25.09 -10.26 -17.58
CA THR A 4 23.98 -10.74 -18.40
C THR A 4 23.37 -12.07 -17.97
N ASP A 5 24.09 -12.95 -17.26
CA ASP A 5 23.60 -14.27 -16.86
C ASP A 5 22.80 -14.22 -15.53
N LEU A 6 23.09 -13.23 -14.68
CA LEU A 6 22.33 -12.98 -13.46
C LEU A 6 20.98 -12.31 -13.79
N ASP A 7 20.99 -11.31 -14.67
CA ASP A 7 19.78 -10.60 -15.10
C ASP A 7 18.80 -11.53 -15.83
N SER A 8 19.31 -12.46 -16.64
CA SER A 8 18.47 -13.44 -17.35
C SER A 8 17.95 -14.56 -16.44
N LYS A 9 18.68 -14.93 -15.38
CA LYS A 9 18.17 -15.84 -14.33
C LYS A 9 17.12 -15.17 -13.45
N LEU A 10 17.28 -13.89 -13.11
CA LEU A 10 16.27 -13.11 -12.38
C LEU A 10 15.01 -12.92 -13.22
N ALA A 11 15.15 -12.56 -14.50
CA ALA A 11 14.00 -12.43 -15.41
C ALA A 11 13.24 -13.76 -15.59
N ARG A 12 13.95 -14.89 -15.78
CA ARG A 12 13.31 -16.22 -15.89
C ARG A 12 12.66 -16.69 -14.59
N GLY A 13 13.22 -16.32 -13.43
CA GLY A 13 12.61 -16.61 -12.13
C GLY A 13 11.30 -15.85 -11.90
N MET A 14 11.19 -14.63 -12.43
CA MET A 14 9.97 -13.81 -12.37
C MET A 14 8.91 -14.30 -13.37
N ASP A 15 9.30 -14.68 -14.58
CA ASP A 15 8.36 -15.15 -15.61
C ASP A 15 7.76 -16.54 -15.29
N ALA A 16 8.50 -17.40 -14.59
CA ALA A 16 8.02 -18.73 -14.21
C ALA A 16 6.96 -18.72 -13.08
N GLN A 17 6.83 -17.62 -12.33
CA GLN A 17 5.76 -17.42 -11.34
C GLN A 17 4.50 -16.76 -11.92
N SER A 18 4.51 -16.39 -13.20
CA SER A 18 3.37 -15.77 -13.90
C SER A 18 2.26 -16.77 -14.28
N GLY A 19 2.39 -18.05 -13.90
CA GLY A 19 1.43 -19.12 -14.19
C GLY A 19 0.21 -19.08 -13.28
N GLU A 20 -0.99 -19.16 -13.89
CA GLU A 20 -2.31 -19.51 -13.32
C GLU A 20 -2.39 -19.50 -11.78
N GLY A 21 -2.67 -18.34 -11.17
CA GLY A 21 -2.90 -18.24 -9.72
C GLY A 21 -2.71 -16.85 -9.11
N ASN A 22 -1.98 -15.98 -9.82
CA ASN A 22 -1.67 -14.62 -9.38
C ASN A 22 -2.63 -13.56 -9.93
N GLU A 23 -3.72 -13.97 -10.56
CA GLU A 23 -4.71 -13.03 -11.07
C GLU A 23 -5.66 -12.56 -9.97
N ILE A 24 -5.92 -11.26 -9.96
CA ILE A 24 -6.86 -10.60 -9.08
C ILE A 24 -7.96 -10.02 -9.97
N THR A 25 -9.16 -10.57 -9.89
CA THR A 25 -10.33 -9.99 -10.55
C THR A 25 -11.07 -9.13 -9.55
N LEU A 26 -11.12 -7.82 -9.81
CA LEU A 26 -11.80 -6.85 -8.96
C LEU A 26 -13.30 -6.83 -9.26
N SER A 27 -14.11 -6.28 -8.35
CA SER A 27 -15.57 -6.15 -8.51
C SER A 27 -16.00 -5.42 -9.79
N THR A 28 -15.15 -4.55 -10.32
CA THR A 28 -15.40 -3.83 -11.57
C THR A 28 -15.14 -4.66 -12.83
N GLY A 29 -14.55 -5.84 -12.71
CA GLY A 29 -14.10 -6.69 -13.82
C GLY A 29 -12.68 -6.38 -14.30
N VAL A 30 -11.99 -5.41 -13.68
CA VAL A 30 -10.55 -5.20 -13.91
C VAL A 30 -9.78 -6.41 -13.42
N VAL A 31 -8.82 -6.87 -14.22
CA VAL A 31 -7.93 -7.97 -13.86
C VAL A 31 -6.52 -7.42 -13.65
N LEU A 32 -5.96 -7.67 -12.48
CA LEU A 32 -4.57 -7.38 -12.13
C LEU A 32 -3.78 -8.69 -12.03
N ILE A 33 -2.47 -8.61 -12.28
CA ILE A 33 -1.51 -9.65 -11.92
C ILE A 33 -0.82 -9.21 -10.62
N ALA A 34 -0.92 -10.04 -9.60
CA ALA A 34 -0.20 -9.88 -8.34
C ALA A 34 1.27 -10.27 -8.54
N LYS A 35 2.16 -9.51 -7.90
CA LYS A 35 3.61 -9.74 -7.88
C LYS A 35 4.13 -9.58 -6.45
N PRO A 36 5.27 -10.18 -6.10
CA PRO A 36 5.97 -9.84 -4.87
C PRO A 36 6.33 -8.35 -4.84
N ALA A 37 5.89 -7.63 -3.81
CA ALA A 37 6.34 -6.26 -3.56
C ALA A 37 7.75 -6.28 -2.94
N ASN A 38 8.54 -5.23 -3.15
CA ASN A 38 9.89 -5.17 -2.60
C ASN A 38 9.84 -5.09 -1.06
N PRO A 39 10.39 -6.07 -0.31
CA PRO A 39 10.31 -6.08 1.15
C PRO A 39 10.92 -4.84 1.81
N THR A 40 11.98 -4.27 1.23
CA THR A 40 12.64 -3.06 1.74
C THR A 40 11.69 -1.86 1.70
N MET A 41 10.87 -1.78 0.64
CA MET A 41 9.90 -0.70 0.49
C MET A 41 8.72 -0.86 1.43
N LEU A 42 8.29 -2.10 1.71
CA LEU A 42 7.29 -2.39 2.72
C LEU A 42 7.78 -1.98 4.12
N ILE A 43 9.00 -2.37 4.49
CA ILE A 43 9.63 -1.97 5.76
C ILE A 43 9.74 -0.46 5.87
N ARG A 44 10.16 0.21 4.80
CA ARG A 44 10.25 1.67 4.78
C ARG A 44 8.89 2.34 4.91
N ALA A 45 7.84 1.79 4.31
CA ALA A 45 6.48 2.30 4.46
C ALA A 45 5.97 2.17 5.91
N MET A 46 6.28 1.04 6.57
CA MET A 46 5.91 0.79 7.97
C MET A 46 6.63 1.73 8.94
N THR A 47 7.90 2.04 8.68
CA THR A 47 8.74 2.86 9.56
C THR A 47 8.72 4.36 9.23
N LEU A 48 8.09 4.77 8.13
CA LEU A 48 8.03 6.18 7.70
C LEU A 48 7.29 7.07 8.71
N HIS A 49 6.22 6.52 9.30
CA HIS A 49 5.38 7.25 10.25
C HIS A 49 5.71 6.77 11.66
N ARG A 50 6.29 7.63 12.50
CA ARG A 50 6.58 7.28 13.90
C ARG A 50 5.27 7.15 14.69
N ARG A 51 5.14 6.05 15.43
CA ARG A 51 4.03 5.85 16.37
C ARG A 51 4.05 6.96 17.43
N PRO A 52 2.90 7.60 17.72
CA PRO A 52 2.81 8.59 18.81
C PRO A 52 3.18 7.96 20.15
N ASP A 53 3.84 8.73 21.00
CA ASP A 53 4.11 8.32 22.39
C ASP A 53 2.87 8.63 23.28
N PRO A 54 2.57 7.81 24.29
CA PRO A 54 1.51 8.09 25.25
C PRO A 54 1.88 9.30 26.12
N PRO A 55 0.91 10.15 26.51
CA PRO A 55 1.18 11.29 27.37
C PRO A 55 1.52 10.83 28.78
N THR A 56 2.36 11.60 29.45
CA THR A 56 2.68 11.37 30.86
C THR A 56 1.76 12.21 31.75
N VAL A 57 1.11 11.58 32.71
CA VAL A 57 0.23 12.23 33.69
C VAL A 57 0.72 11.99 35.12
N HIS A 58 0.51 12.96 35.99
CA HIS A 58 0.82 12.80 37.41
C HIS A 58 -0.29 12.01 38.10
N VAL A 59 0.04 10.85 38.67
CA VAL A 59 -0.90 10.01 39.42
C VAL A 59 -0.74 10.33 40.91
N GLU A 60 -1.60 11.20 41.44
CA GLU A 60 -1.51 11.70 42.82
C GLU A 60 -1.46 10.57 43.86
N ALA A 61 -2.23 9.50 43.65
CA ALA A 61 -2.25 8.33 44.53
C ALA A 61 -0.88 7.61 44.64
N MET A 62 -0.02 7.74 43.63
CA MET A 62 1.32 7.15 43.61
C MET A 62 2.45 8.18 43.74
N GLY A 63 2.13 9.48 43.79
CA GLY A 63 3.11 10.56 43.87
C GLY A 63 4.15 10.56 42.74
N ARG A 64 3.79 10.04 41.55
CA ARG A 64 4.71 9.92 40.41
C ARG A 64 4.01 10.13 39.08
N TYR A 65 4.81 10.44 38.08
CA TYR A 65 4.38 10.53 36.68
C TYR A 65 4.34 9.13 36.05
N MET A 66 3.26 8.83 35.32
CA MET A 66 3.07 7.57 34.59
C MET A 66 2.48 7.84 33.21
N GLU A 67 2.75 6.96 32.26
CA GLU A 67 2.11 6.98 30.93
C GLU A 67 0.60 6.72 31.05
N ASN A 68 -0.18 7.44 30.26
CA ASN A 68 -1.63 7.25 30.15
C ASN A 68 -2.01 6.77 28.73
N PRO A 69 -1.99 5.46 28.47
CA PRO A 69 -2.42 4.91 27.18
C PRO A 69 -3.93 5.03 26.94
N ASP A 70 -4.71 5.34 27.97
CA ASP A 70 -6.16 5.51 27.89
C ASP A 70 -6.59 6.97 27.61
N ASP A 71 -5.62 7.86 27.40
CA ASP A 71 -5.89 9.26 27.05
C ASP A 71 -6.64 9.36 25.71
N PRO A 72 -7.82 10.04 25.65
CA PRO A 72 -8.61 10.13 24.43
C PRO A 72 -7.89 10.80 23.25
N ASP A 73 -7.02 11.78 23.52
CA ASP A 73 -6.23 12.44 22.48
C ASP A 73 -5.15 11.50 21.96
N TYR A 74 -4.47 10.77 22.85
CA TYR A 74 -3.52 9.72 22.45
C TYR A 74 -4.16 8.67 21.56
N ILE A 75 -5.32 8.12 21.95
CA ILE A 75 -6.07 7.14 21.14
C ILE A 75 -6.38 7.72 19.76
N SER A 76 -6.77 9.00 19.69
CA SER A 76 -7.05 9.68 18.43
C SER A 76 -5.80 9.85 17.57
N ARG A 77 -4.66 10.22 18.17
CA ARG A 77 -3.37 10.31 17.48
C ARG A 77 -2.92 8.94 16.95
N VAL A 78 -3.08 7.87 17.73
CA VAL A 78 -2.75 6.50 17.32
C VAL A 78 -3.62 6.07 16.13
N LYS A 79 -4.94 6.32 16.15
CA LYS A 79 -5.82 6.02 15.00
C LYS A 79 -5.41 6.78 13.74
N ASN A 80 -5.06 8.06 13.87
CA ASN A 80 -4.59 8.87 12.74
C ASN A 80 -3.26 8.34 12.17
N TRP A 81 -2.35 7.93 13.05
CA TRP A 81 -1.12 7.25 12.67
C TRP A 81 -1.42 5.92 11.96
N GLU A 82 -2.36 5.12 12.47
CA GLU A 82 -2.78 3.85 11.87
C GLU A 82 -3.29 4.01 10.44
N MET A 83 -4.17 4.99 10.22
CA MET A 83 -4.67 5.33 8.88
C MET A 83 -3.54 5.77 7.94
N SER A 84 -2.59 6.56 8.44
CA SER A 84 -1.49 7.11 7.65
C SER A 84 -0.50 6.03 7.20
N TYR A 85 -0.06 5.16 8.11
CA TYR A 85 0.84 4.07 7.74
C TYR A 85 0.12 3.05 6.85
N SER A 86 -1.15 2.73 7.14
CA SER A 86 -1.93 1.78 6.34
C SER A 86 -2.11 2.25 4.90
N SER A 87 -2.40 3.54 4.70
CA SER A 87 -2.49 4.14 3.36
C SER A 87 -1.15 4.08 2.62
N THR A 88 -0.04 4.37 3.31
CA THR A 88 1.31 4.32 2.72
C THR A 88 1.69 2.88 2.32
N LEU A 89 1.40 1.91 3.18
CA LEU A 89 1.64 0.49 2.92
C LEU A 89 0.82 0.00 1.72
N LEU A 90 -0.47 0.36 1.68
CA LEU A 90 -1.34 0.03 0.55
C LEU A 90 -0.83 0.62 -0.77
N ASN A 91 -0.37 1.87 -0.76
CA ASN A 91 0.22 2.48 -1.96
C ASN A 91 1.43 1.69 -2.48
N VAL A 92 2.31 1.22 -1.59
CA VAL A 92 3.46 0.38 -1.98
C VAL A 92 3.00 -0.97 -2.54
N LEU A 93 2.04 -1.62 -1.88
CA LEU A 93 1.48 -2.90 -2.34
C LEU A 93 0.85 -2.78 -3.73
N ILE A 94 0.10 -1.70 -3.99
CA ILE A 94 -0.47 -1.46 -5.31
C ILE A 94 0.63 -1.15 -6.32
N ALA A 95 1.49 -0.17 -6.04
CA ALA A 95 2.49 0.32 -6.98
C ALA A 95 3.51 -0.75 -7.42
N GLN A 96 3.90 -1.63 -6.50
CA GLN A 96 4.97 -2.60 -6.74
C GLN A 96 4.46 -4.03 -6.83
N GLY A 97 3.36 -4.33 -6.13
CA GLY A 97 2.81 -5.67 -6.05
C GLY A 97 1.71 -5.96 -7.06
N THR A 98 1.33 -5.01 -7.93
CA THR A 98 0.31 -5.25 -8.94
C THR A 98 0.72 -4.74 -10.31
N GLU A 99 0.20 -5.41 -11.34
CA GLU A 99 0.26 -4.96 -12.73
C GLU A 99 -1.10 -5.09 -13.39
N LEU A 100 -1.43 -4.17 -14.28
CA LEU A 100 -2.69 -4.23 -15.04
C LEU A 100 -2.63 -5.33 -16.11
N LYS A 101 -3.51 -6.32 -16.03
CA LYS A 101 -3.69 -7.34 -17.07
C LYS A 101 -4.75 -6.93 -18.09
N SER A 102 -5.94 -6.56 -17.61
CA SER A 102 -7.04 -6.16 -18.48
C SER A 102 -7.99 -5.18 -17.83
N VAL A 103 -8.63 -4.38 -18.67
CA VAL A 103 -9.67 -3.43 -18.31
C VAL A 103 -10.96 -3.82 -19.05
N PRO A 104 -12.12 -3.85 -18.38
CA PRO A 104 -13.40 -4.10 -19.03
C PRO A 104 -13.67 -3.15 -20.18
N LYS A 105 -14.40 -3.62 -21.19
CA LYS A 105 -14.80 -2.79 -22.33
C LYS A 105 -15.63 -1.60 -21.83
N GLY A 106 -15.22 -0.39 -22.22
CA GLY A 106 -15.91 0.86 -21.89
C GLY A 106 -15.39 1.55 -20.62
N MET A 107 -14.50 0.93 -19.84
CA MET A 107 -13.82 1.60 -18.74
C MET A 107 -12.53 2.28 -19.21
N GLU A 108 -12.30 3.52 -18.77
CA GLU A 108 -11.03 4.21 -18.99
C GLU A 108 -9.92 3.58 -18.15
N GLY A 109 -8.73 3.41 -18.73
CA GLY A 109 -7.56 2.89 -18.02
C GLY A 109 -6.76 3.96 -17.26
N PRO A 110 -5.72 3.55 -16.52
CA PRO A 110 -4.83 4.46 -15.80
C PRO A 110 -3.88 5.25 -16.72
N HIS A 111 -3.65 4.76 -17.93
CA HIS A 111 -2.77 5.39 -18.91
C HIS A 111 -3.58 6.08 -20.02
N PRO A 112 -3.24 7.34 -20.36
CA PRO A 112 -3.85 8.03 -21.48
C PRO A 112 -3.58 7.29 -22.80
N LYS A 113 -4.57 7.29 -23.70
CA LYS A 113 -4.36 6.90 -25.11
C LYS A 113 -4.04 8.17 -25.91
N GLY A 114 -2.79 8.33 -26.33
CA GLY A 114 -2.28 9.56 -26.97
C GLY A 114 -2.14 10.71 -25.97
N ASP A 115 -2.32 11.95 -26.44
CA ASP A 115 -2.09 13.17 -25.63
C ASP A 115 -3.27 13.57 -24.72
N LYS A 116 -4.33 12.75 -24.66
CA LYS A 116 -5.54 13.10 -23.90
C LYS A 116 -5.47 12.61 -22.46
N ARG A 117 -5.58 13.55 -21.51
CA ARG A 117 -5.74 13.25 -20.08
C ARG A 117 -7.06 12.47 -19.86
N PRO A 118 -7.06 11.36 -19.10
CA PRO A 118 -8.27 10.61 -18.77
C PRO A 118 -9.29 11.46 -18.01
N ALA A 119 -10.59 11.29 -18.28
CA ALA A 119 -11.65 12.09 -17.67
C ALA A 119 -11.69 11.92 -16.14
N TRP A 120 -11.40 10.71 -15.65
CA TRP A 120 -11.37 10.42 -14.21
C TRP A 120 -10.39 11.29 -13.42
N ILE A 121 -9.33 11.82 -14.04
CA ILE A 121 -8.39 12.70 -13.34
C ILE A 121 -9.04 14.06 -13.06
N ALA A 122 -9.86 14.56 -14.00
CA ALA A 122 -10.62 15.78 -13.79
C ALA A 122 -11.68 15.59 -12.69
N ASP A 123 -12.37 14.44 -12.68
CA ASP A 123 -13.29 14.07 -11.59
C ASP A 123 -12.56 14.08 -10.25
N TYR A 124 -11.41 13.40 -10.16
CA TYR A 124 -10.62 13.31 -8.94
C TYR A 124 -10.15 14.70 -8.44
N GLN A 125 -9.73 15.56 -9.36
CA GLN A 125 -9.34 16.93 -9.07
C GLN A 125 -10.53 17.78 -8.58
N SER A 126 -11.74 17.52 -9.08
CA SER A 126 -12.95 18.27 -8.69
C SER A 126 -13.34 18.09 -7.23
N PHE A 127 -12.93 16.98 -6.60
CA PHE A 127 -13.10 16.75 -5.16
C PHE A 127 -12.08 17.50 -4.30
N GLY A 128 -11.17 18.27 -4.90
CA GLY A 128 -10.13 19.02 -4.19
C GLY A 128 -8.92 18.18 -3.79
N PHE A 129 -8.80 16.94 -4.28
CA PHE A 129 -7.64 16.10 -4.00
C PHE A 129 -6.41 16.54 -4.80
N PRO A 130 -5.19 16.39 -4.22
CA PRO A 130 -3.96 16.71 -4.92
C PRO A 130 -3.74 15.77 -6.12
N VAL A 131 -3.33 16.33 -7.25
CA VAL A 131 -3.08 15.58 -8.49
C VAL A 131 -1.64 15.68 -8.94
N VAL A 132 -1.07 14.55 -9.37
CA VAL A 132 0.27 14.48 -9.99
C VAL A 132 0.14 13.78 -11.33
N PRO A 133 -0.56 14.39 -12.30
CA PRO A 133 -1.00 13.71 -13.51
C PRO A 133 0.14 13.25 -14.40
N ASP A 134 1.36 13.78 -14.26
CA ASP A 134 2.51 13.40 -15.07
C ASP A 134 3.19 12.12 -14.56
N SER A 135 3.01 11.76 -13.29
CA SER A 135 3.56 10.53 -12.70
C SER A 135 2.76 9.29 -13.11
N PRO A 136 3.31 8.35 -13.90
CA PRO A 136 2.60 7.14 -14.28
C PRO A 136 2.21 6.29 -13.08
N THR A 137 3.07 6.20 -12.07
CA THR A 137 2.82 5.46 -10.82
C THR A 137 1.68 6.09 -10.03
N TRP A 138 1.65 7.43 -9.91
CA TRP A 138 0.54 8.12 -9.25
C TRP A 138 -0.77 7.87 -9.99
N ARG A 139 -0.78 7.95 -11.33
CA ARG A 139 -1.98 7.67 -12.13
C ARG A 139 -2.48 6.25 -11.91
N TYR A 140 -1.58 5.26 -11.92
CA TYR A 140 -1.92 3.85 -11.72
C TYR A 140 -2.52 3.60 -10.34
N MET A 141 -1.84 4.01 -9.26
CA MET A 141 -2.34 3.82 -7.90
C MET A 141 -3.68 4.52 -7.68
N THR A 142 -3.77 5.77 -8.11
CA THR A 142 -5.00 6.58 -7.93
C THR A 142 -6.15 5.98 -8.72
N TRP A 143 -5.92 5.55 -9.96
CA TRP A 143 -6.94 4.87 -10.76
C TRP A 143 -7.40 3.57 -10.12
N ILE A 144 -6.50 2.77 -9.54
CA ILE A 144 -6.89 1.56 -8.81
C ILE A 144 -7.81 1.90 -7.65
N MET A 145 -7.39 2.81 -6.77
CA MET A 145 -8.16 3.17 -5.57
C MET A 145 -9.48 3.89 -5.89
N PHE A 146 -9.53 4.65 -6.99
CA PHE A 146 -10.67 5.51 -7.32
C PHE A 146 -11.66 4.88 -8.31
N LYS A 147 -11.19 4.09 -9.29
CA LYS A 147 -12.02 3.54 -10.36
C LYS A 147 -12.04 2.01 -10.40
N ALA A 148 -10.91 1.34 -10.17
CA ALA A 148 -10.83 -0.11 -10.37
C ALA A 148 -11.30 -0.94 -9.16
N ALA A 149 -11.00 -0.48 -7.94
CA ALA A 149 -11.28 -1.15 -6.67
C ALA A 149 -12.13 -0.27 -5.74
N PRO A 150 -13.38 0.06 -6.11
CA PRO A 150 -14.22 0.97 -5.33
C PRO A 150 -14.72 0.38 -4.01
N LEU A 151 -14.58 -0.94 -3.80
CA LEU A 151 -15.04 -1.64 -2.61
C LEU A 151 -13.86 -2.04 -1.72
N ASP A 152 -14.04 -1.97 -0.40
CA ASP A 152 -13.03 -2.42 0.58
C ASP A 152 -12.62 -3.89 0.38
N THR A 153 -13.53 -4.72 -0.12
CA THR A 153 -13.25 -6.14 -0.44
C THR A 153 -12.22 -6.29 -1.55
N ASP A 154 -12.20 -5.38 -2.54
CA ASP A 154 -11.22 -5.39 -3.62
C ASP A 154 -9.83 -5.01 -3.07
N ILE A 155 -9.78 -4.00 -2.19
CA ILE A 155 -8.54 -3.57 -1.54
C ILE A 155 -7.97 -4.69 -0.66
N LYS A 156 -8.80 -5.36 0.14
CA LYS A 156 -8.38 -6.53 0.95
C LYS A 156 -7.90 -7.69 0.08
N LEU A 157 -8.54 -7.91 -1.07
CA LEU A 157 -8.12 -8.92 -2.01
C LEU A 157 -6.74 -8.61 -2.61
N ILE A 158 -6.49 -7.35 -2.98
CA ILE A 158 -5.16 -6.90 -3.44
C ILE A 158 -4.12 -7.11 -2.34
N GLN A 159 -4.37 -6.62 -1.13
CA GLN A 159 -3.44 -6.73 -0.01
C GLN A 159 -3.08 -8.18 0.29
N SER A 160 -4.09 -9.06 0.49
CA SER A 160 -3.87 -10.46 0.84
C SER A 160 -3.08 -11.23 -0.21
N LYS A 161 -3.41 -11.02 -1.50
CA LYS A 161 -2.69 -11.67 -2.62
C LYS A 161 -1.24 -11.20 -2.73
N VAL A 162 -1.00 -9.90 -2.65
CA VAL A 162 0.37 -9.34 -2.75
C VAL A 162 1.21 -9.74 -1.54
N GLN A 163 0.65 -9.68 -0.33
CA GLN A 163 1.37 -10.07 0.89
C GLN A 163 1.77 -11.55 0.88
N ALA A 164 0.85 -12.43 0.45
CA ALA A 164 1.14 -13.86 0.32
C ALA A 164 2.34 -14.14 -0.62
N LEU A 165 2.47 -13.37 -1.70
CA LEU A 165 3.60 -13.48 -2.64
C LEU A 165 4.89 -12.83 -2.14
N SER A 166 4.77 -11.80 -1.30
CA SER A 166 5.92 -11.04 -0.79
C SER A 166 6.62 -11.73 0.38
N GLY A 167 6.03 -12.81 0.92
CA GLY A 167 6.58 -13.56 2.05
C GLY A 167 6.58 -12.79 3.38
N VAL A 168 5.91 -11.64 3.43
CA VAL A 168 5.71 -10.85 4.65
C VAL A 168 4.48 -11.41 5.36
N LYS A 169 4.67 -12.03 6.52
CA LYS A 169 3.55 -12.47 7.34
C LYS A 169 2.98 -11.26 8.08
N GLU A 170 1.67 -11.25 8.32
CA GLU A 170 1.05 -10.23 9.21
C GLU A 170 1.71 -10.19 10.60
N ALA A 171 2.32 -11.29 11.04
CA ALA A 171 3.11 -11.36 12.27
C ALA A 171 4.36 -10.46 12.23
N ASP A 172 5.04 -10.36 11.08
CA ASP A 172 6.23 -9.51 10.92
C ASP A 172 5.85 -8.01 11.02
N VAL A 173 4.59 -7.68 10.72
CA VAL A 173 4.02 -6.33 10.89
C VAL A 173 3.82 -6.00 12.37
N ARG A 174 3.37 -6.96 13.18
CA ARG A 174 3.20 -6.79 14.64
C ARG A 174 4.52 -6.79 15.41
N ASP A 175 5.50 -7.58 14.98
CA ASP A 175 6.81 -7.61 15.64
C ASP A 175 7.62 -6.34 15.40
N ALA A 176 7.40 -5.66 14.26
CA ALA A 176 7.90 -4.30 14.04
C ALA A 176 7.33 -3.27 15.04
N GLU A 177 6.14 -3.53 15.62
CA GLU A 177 5.54 -2.69 16.67
C GLU A 177 6.20 -2.87 18.05
N ASN A 178 6.94 -3.97 18.24
CA ASN A 178 7.53 -4.37 19.52
C ASN A 178 9.04 -4.14 19.61
N PHE A 179 9.69 -3.52 18.62
CA PHE A 179 11.07 -3.10 18.80
C PHE A 179 11.13 -2.04 19.92
N PRO A 180 11.74 -2.35 21.08
CA PRO A 180 11.98 -1.33 22.08
C PRO A 180 12.95 -0.34 21.43
N ALA A 181 12.66 0.95 21.56
CA ALA A 181 13.67 1.98 21.39
C ALA A 181 14.89 1.52 22.21
N SER A 182 15.95 1.09 21.52
CA SER A 182 17.14 0.60 22.18
C SER A 182 17.72 1.79 22.95
N ASN A 183 17.84 1.60 24.27
CA ASN A 183 18.51 2.52 25.19
C ASN A 183 19.90 2.94 24.66
#